data_AF-U4QXX6-F1
#
_entry.id   AF-U4QXX6-F1
#
_cell.length_a   1.000
_cell.length_b   1.000
_cell.length_c   1.000
_cell.angle_alpha   90.00
_cell.angle_beta   90.00
_cell.angle_gamma   90.00
#
_symmetry.space_group_name_H-M   'P 1'
#
loop_
_entity.id
_entity.type
_entity.pdbx_description
1 polymer ?
#
loop_
_entity_poly.entity_id
_entity_poly.type
_entity_poly.pdbx_seq_one_letter_code
_entity_poly.pdbx_strand_id
1 'polypeptide(L)' 'MRTDFIEAASLEIHRFVPPALLPDDIGKLDLEDFIRLLARARYIEEIEEDIVARAISKVFSD' A
#
# COMPACT_ATOMS: atom_id res chain seq x y z
N MET A 1 -18.16 -10.03 1.32
CA MET A 1 -17.90 -9.18 0.13
C MET A 1 -17.49 -7.75 0.50
N ARG A 2 -18.35 -6.91 1.11
CA ARG A 2 -17.93 -5.56 1.55
C ARG A 2 -16.92 -5.59 2.70
N THR A 3 -17.09 -6.53 3.64
CA THR A 3 -16.15 -6.74 4.76
C THR A 3 -14.78 -7.20 4.26
N ASP A 4 -14.77 -8.16 3.32
CA ASP A 4 -13.56 -8.75 2.77
C ASP A 4 -12.71 -7.70 2.03
N PHE A 5 -13.35 -6.76 1.31
CA PHE A 5 -12.65 -5.64 0.66
C PHE A 5 -12.00 -4.71 1.69
N ILE A 6 -12.73 -4.31 2.74
CA ILE A 6 -12.21 -3.39 3.76
C ILE A 6 -11.05 -4.04 4.53
N GLU A 7 -11.16 -5.33 4.84
CA GLU A 7 -10.10 -6.08 5.50
C GLU A 7 -8.84 -6.17 4.64
N ALA A 8 -8.98 -6.58 3.37
CA ALA A 8 -7.86 -6.66 2.43
C ALA A 8 -7.19 -5.30 2.22
N ALA A 9 -7.97 -4.24 2.01
CA ALA A 9 -7.46 -2.88 1.84
C ALA A 9 -6.76 -2.37 3.11
N SER A 10 -7.27 -2.70 4.30
CA SER A 10 -6.63 -2.30 5.56
C SER A 10 -5.27 -2.99 5.74
N LEU A 11 -5.17 -4.27 5.38
CA LEU A 11 -3.89 -4.99 5.41
C LEU A 11 -2.88 -4.39 4.43
N GLU A 12 -3.32 -4.03 3.23
CA GLU A 12 -2.50 -3.38 2.20
C GLU A 12 -2.00 -2.01 2.69
N ILE A 13 -2.88 -1.19 3.27
CA ILE A 13 -2.52 0.10 3.88
C ILE A 13 -1.47 -0.07 4.97
N HIS A 14 -1.68 -1.02 5.90
CA HIS A 14 -0.72 -1.27 6.98
C HIS A 14 0.62 -1.82 6.50
N ARG A 15 0.62 -2.51 5.35
CA ARG A 15 1.83 -3.08 4.78
C ARG A 15 2.72 -2.02 4.13
N PHE A 16 2.13 -1.13 3.34
CA PHE A 16 2.88 -0.25 2.44
C PHE A 16 2.91 1.21 2.87
N VAL A 17 1.92 1.71 3.61
CA VAL A 17 1.96 3.10 4.09
C VAL A 17 2.92 3.19 5.28
N PRO A 18 3.94 4.09 5.25
CA PRO A 18 4.86 4.25 6.36
C PRO A 18 4.12 4.58 7.66
N PRO A 19 4.52 4.01 8.82
CA PRO A 19 3.80 4.22 10.08
C PRO A 19 3.60 5.68 10.47
N ALA A 20 4.54 6.57 10.12
CA ALA A 20 4.43 8.01 10.37
C ALA A 20 3.35 8.72 9.55
N LEU A 21 2.79 8.06 8.54
CA LEU A 21 1.76 8.57 7.64
C LEU A 21 0.42 7.84 7.82
N LEU A 22 0.37 6.84 8.70
CA LEU A 22 -0.87 6.16 9.06
C LEU A 22 -1.67 7.05 10.02
N PRO A 23 -3.00 7.11 9.87
CA PRO A 23 -3.86 7.71 10.88
C PRO A 23 -3.92 6.82 12.13
N ASP A 24 -4.29 7.41 13.27
CA ASP A 24 -4.40 6.70 14.55
C ASP A 24 -5.42 5.55 14.51
N ASP A 25 -6.48 5.68 13.69
CA ASP A 25 -7.55 4.69 13.56
C ASP A 25 -8.16 4.69 12.15
N ILE A 26 -7.74 3.74 11.32
CA ILE A 26 -8.24 3.56 9.95
C ILE A 26 -9.75 3.26 9.93
N GLY A 27 -10.27 2.58 10.95
CA GLY A 27 -11.68 2.19 11.03
C GLY A 27 -12.65 3.36 11.21
N LYS A 28 -12.12 4.55 11.52
CA LYS A 28 -12.90 5.79 11.67
C LYS A 28 -12.85 6.71 10.45
N LEU A 29 -12.07 6.37 9.42
CA LEU A 29 -12.02 7.15 8.20
C LEU A 29 -13.37 7.08 7.47
N ASP A 30 -13.72 8.19 6.83
CA ASP A 30 -14.76 8.11 5.80
C ASP A 30 -14.25 7.33 4.58
N LEU A 31 -15.18 7.02 3.67
CA LEU A 31 -14.85 6.21 2.50
C LEU A 31 -13.85 6.91 1.56
N GLU A 32 -13.89 8.25 1.47
CA GLU A 32 -13.00 8.99 0.57
C GLU A 32 -11.56 8.96 1.09
N ASP A 33 -11.38 9.26 2.37
CA ASP A 33 -10.08 9.22 3.03
C ASP A 33 -9.50 7.81 3.06
N PHE A 34 -10.33 6.80 3.29
CA PHE A 34 -9.92 5.40 3.22
C PHE A 34 -9.40 5.03 1.81
N ILE A 35 -10.12 5.43 0.75
CA ILE A 35 -9.70 5.15 -0.63
C ILE A 35 -8.43 5.92 -0.98
N ARG A 36 -8.28 7.18 -0.54
CA ARG A 36 -7.04 7.95 -0.74
C ARG A 36 -5.85 7.28 -0.06
N LEU A 37 -6.05 6.76 1.15
CA LEU A 37 -5.01 6.05 1.88
C LEU A 37 -4.63 4.73 1.20
N LEU A 38 -5.62 3.97 0.70
CA LEU A 38 -5.39 2.76 -0.11
C LEU A 38 -4.63 3.08 -1.40
N ALA A 39 -5.01 4.14 -2.12
CA ALA A 39 -4.31 4.56 -3.34
C ALA A 39 -2.84 4.91 -3.06
N ARG A 40 -2.56 5.51 -1.90
CA ARG A 40 -1.19 5.77 -1.46
C ARG A 40 -0.42 4.48 -1.19
N ALA A 41 -1.04 3.48 -0.57
CA ALA A 41 -0.44 2.18 -0.33
C ALA A 41 0.00 1.53 -1.66
N ARG A 42 -0.89 1.49 -2.65
CA ARG A 42 -0.62 0.93 -3.99
C ARG A 42 0.49 1.63 -4.73
N TYR A 43 0.53 2.96 -4.64
CA TYR A 43 1.60 3.72 -5.28
C TYR A 43 2.97 3.39 -4.68
N ILE A 44 3.04 3.14 -3.38
CA ILE A 44 4.28 2.75 -2.71
C ILE A 44 4.67 1.32 -3.10
N GLU A 45 3.71 0.39 -3.13
CA GLU A 45 3.92 -0.97 -3.62
C GLU A 45 4.51 -0.97 -5.04
N GLU A 46 3.91 -0.21 -5.97
CA GLU A 46 4.40 -0.06 -7.35
C GLU A 46 5.86 0.42 -7.38
N ILE A 47 6.20 1.44 -6.58
CA ILE A 47 7.58 1.93 -6.48
C ILE A 47 8.53 0.83 -5.97
N GLU A 48 8.13 0.06 -4.96
CA GLU A 48 8.95 -1.02 -4.39
C GLU A 48 9.18 -2.14 -5.42
N GLU A 49 8.14 -2.56 -6.12
CA GLU A 49 8.22 -3.55 -7.22
C GLU A 49 9.21 -3.08 -8.28
N ASP A 50 9.12 -1.82 -8.68
CA ASP A 50 9.99 -1.19 -9.65
C ASP A 50 11.47 -1.18 -9.22
N ILE A 51 11.72 -0.88 -7.94
CA ILE A 51 13.07 -0.91 -7.35
C ILE A 51 13.62 -2.33 -7.39
N VAL A 52 12.82 -3.32 -6.98
CA VAL A 52 13.22 -4.73 -6.98
C VAL A 52 13.48 -5.23 -8.41
N ALA A 53 12.60 -4.92 -9.36
CA ALA A 53 12.75 -5.29 -10.76
C ALA A 53 14.06 -4.72 -11.36
N ARG A 54 14.35 -3.44 -11.11
CA ARG A 54 15.62 -2.82 -11.53
C ARG A 54 16.84 -3.46 -10.87
N ALA A 55 16.74 -3.81 -9.58
CA ALA A 55 17.82 -4.47 -8.86
C ALA A 55 18.11 -5.87 -9.43
N ILE A 56 17.07 -6.67 -9.68
CA ILE A 56 17.18 -7.99 -10.31
C ILE A 56 17.80 -7.85 -11.71
N SER A 57 17.26 -6.96 -12.55
CA SER A 57 17.83 -6.72 -13.88
C SER A 57 19.31 -6.39 -13.79
N LYS A 58 19.73 -5.49 -12.89
CA LYS A 58 21.14 -5.14 -12.71
C LYS A 58 22.03 -6.32 -12.30
N VAL A 59 21.54 -7.25 -11.49
CA VAL A 59 22.32 -8.39 -10.99
C VAL A 59 22.43 -9.52 -12.03
N PHE A 60 21.41 -9.71 -12.85
CA PHE A 60 21.30 -10.85 -13.77
C PHE A 60 21.36 -10.46 -15.27
N SER A 61 21.84 -9.26 -15.62
CA SER A 61 21.99 -8.82 -17.03
C SER A 61 23.30 -9.29 -17.71
N ASP A 62 24.06 -10.17 -17.06
CA ASP A 62 25.25 -10.83 -17.63
C ASP A 62 24.95 -12.30 -18.00
#